data_AF-A0A026WJ36-F1
#
_entry.id   AF-A0A026WJ36-F1
#
_cell.length_a   1.000
_cell.length_b   1.000
_cell.length_c   1.000
_cell.angle_alpha   90.00
_cell.angle_beta   90.00
_cell.angle_gamma   90.00
#
_symmetry.space_group_name_H-M   'P 1'
#
loop_
_entity.id
_entity.type
_entity.pdbx_description
1 polymer ?
#
loop_
_entity_poly.entity_id
_entity_poly.type
_entity_poly.pdbx_seq_one_letter_code
_entity_poly.pdbx_strand_id
1 'polypeptide(L)'
;MEFDFDFDDDIEVDNNKDDDIEVDNNEDEDSDEESVLSNDNAYFSNEDKVEEETDRIIPDSHRRALSASTIMCAIYCYYTTGSPTDLCVSCMIDMTNVDLGPVVYIMRRHEVDTWDGIRGCWCTNCRAALYVIFPRNMCSVCMHHNFEH
;
A
#
# COMPACT_ATOMS: atom_id res chain seq x y z
N MET A 1 -27.96 -11.70 12.64
CA MET A 1 -26.90 -11.06 11.82
C MET A 1 -25.76 -12.04 11.84
N GLU A 2 -25.71 -12.88 10.82
CA GLU A 2 -24.64 -13.84 10.61
C GLU A 2 -23.65 -13.17 9.65
N PHE A 3 -22.39 -13.15 10.04
CA PHE A 3 -21.27 -12.62 9.27
C PHE A 3 -20.30 -13.78 9.12
N ASP A 4 -20.35 -14.44 7.96
CA ASP A 4 -19.36 -15.43 7.57
C ASP A 4 -18.38 -14.74 6.62
N PHE A 5 -17.13 -14.64 7.05
CA PHE A 5 -16.02 -14.13 6.25
C PHE A 5 -14.93 -15.20 6.29
N ASP A 6 -14.97 -16.11 5.33
CA ASP A 6 -13.89 -17.06 5.07
C ASP A 6 -12.96 -16.42 4.04
N PHE A 7 -11.73 -16.13 4.45
CA PHE A 7 -10.61 -15.91 3.52
C PHE A 7 -9.53 -16.89 3.95
N ASP A 8 -9.49 -18.04 3.29
CA ASP A 8 -8.46 -19.06 3.48
C ASP A 8 -7.10 -18.50 3.02
N ASP A 9 -6.15 -18.51 3.96
CA ASP A 9 -4.74 -18.15 3.82
C ASP A 9 -3.98 -19.41 3.37
N ASP A 10 -3.63 -19.52 2.08
CA ASP A 10 -2.65 -20.49 1.60
C ASP A 10 -1.42 -19.76 1.06
N ILE A 11 -0.49 -19.46 1.97
CA ILE A 11 0.90 -19.13 1.62
C ILE A 11 1.65 -20.45 1.46
N GLU A 12 1.87 -20.87 0.22
CA GLU A 12 2.85 -21.90 -0.12
C GLU A 12 4.23 -21.26 -0.31
N VAL A 13 5.09 -21.38 0.69
CA VAL A 13 6.53 -21.21 0.54
C VAL A 13 7.10 -22.59 0.28
N ASP A 14 7.63 -22.83 -0.93
CA ASP A 14 8.49 -23.98 -1.16
C ASP A 14 9.84 -23.57 -1.76
N ASN A 15 10.89 -23.93 -1.02
CA ASN A 15 12.29 -23.79 -1.37
C ASN A 15 12.80 -25.19 -1.73
N ASN A 16 13.62 -25.27 -2.80
CA ASN A 16 14.51 -26.38 -3.25
C ASN A 16 14.14 -26.83 -4.68
N LYS A 17 15.01 -27.29 -5.58
CA LYS A 17 16.46 -27.23 -5.86
C LYS A 17 16.63 -28.12 -7.11
N ASP A 18 17.65 -27.81 -7.92
CA ASP A 18 18.40 -28.71 -8.82
C ASP A 18 17.82 -29.09 -10.22
N ASP A 19 18.68 -28.78 -11.21
CA ASP A 19 19.02 -29.48 -12.47
C ASP A 19 18.00 -29.60 -13.62
N ASP A 20 18.26 -28.89 -14.75
CA ASP A 20 18.96 -29.49 -15.90
C ASP A 20 19.22 -28.47 -17.03
N ILE A 21 20.43 -28.56 -17.57
CA ILE A 21 21.00 -27.74 -18.64
C ILE A 21 20.70 -28.41 -19.98
N GLU A 22 20.02 -27.72 -20.89
CA GLU A 22 20.13 -27.98 -22.34
C GLU A 22 20.43 -26.65 -23.05
N VAL A 23 21.72 -26.42 -23.28
CA VAL A 23 22.24 -25.37 -24.16
C VAL A 23 22.22 -25.94 -25.57
N ASP A 24 21.36 -25.42 -26.43
CA ASP A 24 21.44 -25.65 -27.87
C ASP A 24 22.38 -24.60 -28.47
N ASN A 25 23.60 -25.02 -28.74
CA ASN A 25 24.62 -24.24 -29.45
C ASN A 25 24.28 -24.22 -30.94
N ASN A 26 24.01 -23.05 -31.50
CA ASN A 26 24.35 -22.77 -32.89
C ASN A 26 25.14 -21.45 -32.94
N GLU A 27 26.45 -21.63 -33.04
CA GLU A 27 27.42 -20.63 -33.46
C GLU A 27 27.19 -20.33 -34.95
N ASP A 28 27.07 -19.05 -35.30
CA ASP A 28 27.61 -18.54 -36.56
C ASP A 28 28.11 -17.11 -36.30
N GLU A 29 29.42 -17.00 -36.39
CA GLU A 29 30.26 -15.84 -36.21
C GLU A 29 30.07 -14.83 -37.36
N ASP A 30 30.22 -13.53 -37.05
CA ASP A 30 31.14 -12.62 -37.74
C ASP A 30 30.72 -11.16 -37.52
N SER A 31 31.40 -10.46 -36.61
CA SER A 31 31.97 -9.15 -36.92
C SER A 31 32.90 -8.70 -35.78
N ASP A 32 34.20 -8.83 -36.04
CA ASP A 32 35.30 -8.26 -35.27
C ASP A 32 35.15 -6.75 -35.05
N GLU A 33 35.16 -6.32 -33.79
CA GLU A 33 35.91 -5.13 -33.38
C GLU A 33 36.40 -5.27 -31.93
N GLU A 34 37.58 -5.83 -31.80
CA GLU A 34 38.47 -5.74 -30.64
C GLU A 34 38.68 -4.26 -30.23
N SER A 35 38.25 -3.88 -29.04
CA SER A 35 39.03 -2.90 -28.25
C SER A 35 38.79 -2.99 -26.74
N VAL A 36 39.66 -3.78 -26.10
CA VAL A 36 40.42 -3.48 -24.87
C VAL A 36 39.68 -2.90 -23.64
N LEU A 37 39.68 -3.72 -22.59
CA LEU A 37 39.38 -3.46 -21.17
C LEU A 37 39.91 -2.13 -20.60
N SER A 38 39.03 -1.38 -19.93
CA SER A 38 39.32 -0.47 -18.80
C SER A 38 38.01 0.21 -18.40
N ASN A 39 37.57 0.31 -17.15
CA ASN A 39 38.26 0.21 -15.88
C ASN A 39 37.18 0.05 -14.80
N ASP A 40 37.48 -0.72 -13.77
CA ASP A 40 36.67 -0.85 -12.57
C ASP A 40 36.48 0.51 -11.86
N ASN A 41 35.36 0.58 -11.15
CA ASN A 41 35.13 1.43 -9.99
C ASN A 41 34.65 2.86 -10.24
N ALA A 42 33.32 3.00 -10.27
CA ALA A 42 32.68 4.15 -9.66
C ALA A 42 31.34 3.75 -9.05
N TYR A 43 31.42 3.03 -7.92
CA TYR A 43 30.33 2.98 -6.94
C TYR A 43 30.10 4.40 -6.42
N PHE A 44 29.29 5.18 -7.12
CA PHE A 44 28.73 6.41 -6.56
C PHE A 44 27.60 5.99 -5.63
N SER A 45 27.96 5.72 -4.38
CA SER A 45 27.03 5.61 -3.26
C SER A 45 26.48 7.01 -2.96
N ASN A 46 25.64 7.51 -3.83
CA ASN A 46 24.72 8.57 -3.46
C ASN A 46 23.40 7.87 -3.18
N GLU A 47 23.24 7.43 -1.93
CA GLU A 47 21.95 7.08 -1.36
C GLU A 47 21.14 8.36 -1.12
N ASP A 48 20.99 9.17 -2.17
CA ASP A 48 19.95 10.17 -2.23
C ASP A 48 18.70 9.37 -2.56
N LYS A 49 17.81 9.22 -1.58
CA LYS A 49 16.46 8.73 -1.84
C LYS A 49 15.86 9.64 -2.90
N VAL A 50 15.85 9.18 -4.14
CA VAL A 50 15.16 9.86 -5.23
C VAL A 50 13.67 9.70 -4.92
N GLU A 51 13.11 10.67 -4.21
CA GLU A 51 11.67 10.85 -4.14
C GLU A 51 11.23 11.22 -5.56
N GLU A 52 10.78 10.22 -6.32
CA GLU A 52 10.26 10.43 -7.67
C GLU A 52 8.89 11.10 -7.56
N GLU A 53 8.89 12.43 -7.48
CA GLU A 53 7.68 13.25 -7.50
C GLU A 53 7.18 13.34 -8.95
N THR A 54 6.21 12.52 -9.31
CA THR A 54 5.57 12.59 -10.63
C THR A 54 4.39 13.56 -10.61
N ASP A 55 4.56 14.74 -11.20
CA ASP A 55 3.46 15.67 -11.44
C ASP A 55 2.57 15.16 -12.58
N ARG A 56 1.30 14.87 -12.28
CA ARG A 56 0.27 14.56 -13.29
C ARG A 56 -0.75 15.68 -13.35
N ILE A 57 -0.90 16.30 -14.52
CA ILE A 57 -1.94 17.30 -14.76
C ILE A 57 -3.31 16.60 -14.69
N ILE A 58 -4.13 17.01 -13.73
CA ILE A 58 -5.50 16.52 -13.61
C ILE A 58 -6.34 17.13 -14.76
N PRO A 59 -7.00 16.31 -15.60
CA PRO A 59 -7.86 16.82 -16.67
C PRO A 59 -8.97 17.74 -16.14
N ASP A 60 -9.35 18.76 -16.91
CA ASP A 60 -10.38 19.72 -16.52
C ASP A 60 -11.74 19.09 -16.20
N SER A 61 -12.08 17.99 -16.89
CA SER A 61 -13.29 17.21 -16.59
C SER A 61 -13.27 16.64 -15.18
N HIS A 62 -12.11 16.14 -14.73
CA HIS A 62 -11.94 15.57 -13.41
C HIS A 62 -11.88 16.66 -12.33
N ARG A 63 -11.25 17.80 -12.61
CA ARG A 63 -11.30 18.99 -11.74
C ARG A 63 -12.73 19.51 -11.55
N ARG A 64 -13.53 19.57 -12.61
CA ARG A 64 -14.94 19.99 -12.53
C ARG A 64 -15.83 18.95 -11.83
N ALA A 65 -15.43 17.69 -11.86
CA ALA A 65 -16.11 16.62 -11.13
C ALA A 65 -15.84 16.64 -9.62
N LEU A 66 -14.86 17.42 -9.15
CA LEU A 66 -14.64 17.74 -7.73
C LEU A 66 -15.66 18.80 -7.28
N SER A 67 -16.88 18.36 -7.00
CA SER A 67 -17.97 19.13 -6.40
C SER A 67 -18.19 18.66 -4.96
N ALA A 68 -18.99 19.38 -4.16
CA ALA A 68 -19.38 18.88 -2.83
C ALA A 68 -20.08 17.50 -2.89
N SER A 69 -20.62 17.13 -4.05
CA SER A 69 -21.24 15.82 -4.32
C SER A 69 -20.25 14.76 -4.81
N THR A 70 -18.96 15.06 -4.86
CA THR A 70 -17.95 14.07 -5.25
C THR A 70 -17.93 12.92 -4.27
N ILE A 71 -18.00 11.72 -4.82
CA ILE A 71 -17.85 10.50 -4.06
C ILE A 71 -16.37 10.33 -3.68
N MET A 72 -16.14 10.24 -2.39
CA MET A 72 -14.86 10.06 -1.75
C MET A 72 -14.81 8.67 -1.10
N CYS A 73 -13.61 8.17 -0.91
CA CYS A 73 -13.33 6.97 -0.14
C CYS A 73 -12.62 7.36 1.14
N ALA A 74 -13.06 6.84 2.29
CA ALA A 74 -12.35 6.91 3.55
C ALA A 74 -11.84 5.52 3.92
N ILE A 75 -10.54 5.42 4.21
CA ILE A 75 -9.93 4.19 4.72
C ILE A 75 -9.54 4.45 6.17
N TYR A 76 -10.22 3.77 7.08
CA TYR A 76 -9.93 3.78 8.52
C TYR A 76 -8.92 2.68 8.83
N CYS A 77 -7.89 3.01 9.62
CA CYS A 77 -6.89 2.06 10.06
C CYS A 77 -6.42 2.44 11.47
N TYR A 78 -6.81 1.67 12.48
CA TYR A 78 -6.49 1.95 13.87
C TYR A 78 -6.54 0.71 14.76
N TYR A 79 -6.00 0.82 15.97
CA TYR A 79 -6.06 -0.22 16.99
C TYR A 79 -7.16 0.11 18.00
N THR A 80 -7.89 -0.90 18.47
CA THR A 80 -8.92 -0.73 19.50
C THR A 80 -8.92 -1.88 20.50
N THR A 81 -9.26 -1.60 21.76
CA THR A 81 -9.38 -2.64 22.82
C THR A 81 -10.81 -3.12 22.99
N GLY A 82 -11.68 -2.90 22.01
CA GLY A 82 -13.10 -3.27 22.07
C GLY A 82 -13.99 -2.23 22.75
N SER A 83 -13.59 -0.95 22.74
CA SER A 83 -14.27 0.25 23.30
C SER A 83 -13.79 0.69 24.70
N PRO A 84 -13.63 2.01 24.96
CA PRO A 84 -13.81 3.18 24.09
C PRO A 84 -12.50 3.74 23.52
N THR A 85 -11.44 2.94 23.46
CA THR A 85 -10.09 3.43 23.13
C THR A 85 -9.72 3.08 21.69
N ASP A 86 -9.67 4.09 20.83
CA ASP A 86 -9.18 3.96 19.45
C ASP A 86 -7.83 4.69 19.32
N LEU A 87 -6.84 3.99 18.77
CA LEU A 87 -5.44 4.40 18.82
C LEU A 87 -4.79 4.38 17.44
N CYS A 88 -4.01 5.41 17.15
CA CYS A 88 -3.12 5.39 15.99
C CYS A 88 -1.94 4.44 16.25
N VAL A 89 -1.22 4.11 15.18
CA VAL A 89 -0.05 3.22 15.24
C VAL A 89 0.99 3.74 16.25
N SER A 90 1.31 5.03 16.22
CA SER A 90 2.30 5.63 17.13
C SER A 90 1.89 5.48 18.60
N CYS A 91 0.65 5.84 18.94
CA CYS A 91 0.16 5.73 20.32
C CYS A 91 0.01 4.28 20.78
N MET A 92 -0.28 3.35 19.86
CA MET A 92 -0.29 1.93 20.18
C MET A 92 1.12 1.46 20.56
N ILE A 93 2.14 1.82 19.77
CA ILE A 93 3.55 1.48 20.03
C ILE A 93 4.02 2.08 21.36
N ASP A 94 3.72 3.35 21.62
CA ASP A 94 4.12 4.00 22.88
C ASP A 94 3.49 3.31 24.11
N MET A 95 2.31 2.73 23.95
CA MET A 95 1.58 2.04 24.99
C MET A 95 1.81 0.53 25.02
N THR A 96 2.63 -0.08 24.14
CA THR A 96 2.94 -1.52 24.27
C THR A 96 3.66 -1.86 25.57
N ASN A 97 4.26 -0.87 26.24
CA ASN A 97 4.86 -1.01 27.57
C ASN A 97 3.84 -0.81 28.71
N VAL A 98 2.60 -0.46 28.39
CA VAL A 98 1.48 -0.28 29.32
C VAL A 98 0.54 -1.47 29.12
N ASP A 99 0.06 -2.06 30.20
CA ASP A 99 -0.89 -3.18 30.13
C ASP A 99 -2.23 -2.68 29.57
N LEU A 100 -2.38 -2.74 28.24
CA LEU A 100 -3.59 -2.37 27.50
C LEU A 100 -4.71 -3.42 27.63
N GLY A 101 -4.47 -4.48 28.40
CA GLY A 101 -5.35 -5.63 28.54
C GLY A 101 -5.02 -6.75 27.56
N PRO A 102 -5.76 -7.87 27.63
CA PRO A 102 -5.38 -9.12 26.97
C PRO A 102 -5.61 -9.12 25.45
N VAL A 103 -6.43 -8.21 24.91
CA VAL A 103 -6.83 -8.24 23.50
C VAL A 103 -6.83 -6.84 22.90
N VAL A 104 -6.13 -6.71 21.77
CA VAL A 104 -6.12 -5.52 20.91
C VAL A 104 -6.54 -5.97 19.51
N TYR A 105 -7.47 -5.24 18.92
CA TYR A 105 -7.98 -5.48 17.57
C TYR A 105 -7.40 -4.45 16.60
N ILE A 106 -7.17 -4.88 15.36
CA ILE A 106 -6.83 -3.99 14.25
C ILE A 106 -8.11 -3.75 13.45
N MET A 107 -8.57 -2.51 13.41
CA MET A 107 -9.70 -2.09 12.61
C MET A 107 -9.21 -1.59 11.26
N ARG A 108 -9.65 -2.25 10.18
CA ARG A 108 -9.50 -1.77 8.81
C ARG A 108 -10.88 -1.68 8.17
N ARG A 109 -11.30 -0.48 7.79
CA ARG A 109 -12.62 -0.25 7.17
C ARG A 109 -12.46 0.66 5.98
N HIS A 110 -13.09 0.31 4.87
CA HIS A 110 -13.24 1.16 3.71
C HIS A 110 -14.70 1.63 3.63
N GLU A 111 -14.89 2.94 3.48
CA GLU A 111 -16.20 3.59 3.36
C GLU A 111 -16.21 4.47 2.12
N VAL A 112 -17.33 4.47 1.40
CA VAL A 112 -17.51 5.25 0.18
C VAL A 112 -18.73 6.13 0.38
N ASP A 113 -18.53 7.44 0.44
CA ASP A 113 -19.60 8.41 0.64
C ASP A 113 -19.19 9.78 0.06
N THR A 114 -20.11 10.73 0.06
CA THR A 114 -19.82 12.15 -0.14
C THR A 114 -18.90 12.69 0.97
N TRP A 115 -18.23 13.80 0.70
CA TRP A 115 -17.33 14.44 1.66
C TRP A 115 -17.98 14.67 3.05
N ASP A 116 -19.24 15.13 3.08
CA ASP A 116 -19.97 15.41 4.33
C ASP A 116 -20.50 14.13 5.02
N GLY A 117 -20.58 13.01 4.30
CA GLY A 117 -21.05 11.72 4.84
C GLY A 117 -19.96 10.94 5.59
N ILE A 118 -18.69 11.19 5.27
CA ILE A 118 -17.56 10.53 5.92
C ILE A 118 -17.48 10.94 7.40
N ARG A 119 -17.56 9.95 8.29
CA ARG A 119 -17.47 10.18 9.73
C ARG A 119 -16.01 10.31 10.15
N GLY A 120 -15.67 11.41 10.80
CA GLY A 120 -14.33 11.53 11.38
C GLY A 120 -14.10 10.52 12.51
N CYS A 121 -12.89 9.97 12.55
CA CYS A 121 -12.39 9.12 13.62
C CYS A 121 -11.01 9.62 14.06
N TRP A 122 -10.78 9.71 15.36
CA TRP A 122 -9.56 10.31 15.91
C TRP A 122 -9.00 9.48 17.04
N CYS A 123 -7.67 9.46 17.14
CA CYS A 123 -6.96 8.80 18.20
C CYS A 123 -7.36 9.41 19.55
N THR A 124 -7.73 8.58 20.52
CA THR A 124 -8.11 9.01 21.86
C THR A 124 -6.99 9.78 22.55
N ASN A 125 -5.73 9.36 22.33
CA ASN A 125 -4.56 9.97 22.96
C ASN A 125 -4.08 11.25 22.25
N CYS A 126 -3.62 11.15 21.00
CA CYS A 126 -3.00 12.29 20.29
C CYS A 126 -3.95 13.09 19.38
N ARG A 127 -5.22 12.70 19.26
CA ARG A 127 -6.22 13.32 18.36
C ARG A 127 -5.85 13.30 16.86
N ALA A 128 -4.83 12.56 16.46
CA ALA A 128 -4.53 12.33 15.05
C ALA A 128 -5.72 11.65 14.36
N ALA A 129 -5.96 11.99 13.10
CA ALA A 129 -6.97 11.30 12.30
C ALA A 129 -6.61 9.82 12.13
N LEU A 130 -7.60 8.94 12.30
CA LEU A 130 -7.48 7.49 12.15
C LEU A 130 -7.95 7.00 10.78
N TYR A 131 -8.07 7.92 9.83
CA TYR A 131 -8.57 7.67 8.49
C TYR A 131 -7.84 8.53 7.48
N VAL A 132 -7.81 8.04 6.23
CA VAL A 132 -7.30 8.79 5.09
C VAL A 132 -8.40 8.87 4.04
N ILE A 133 -8.57 10.05 3.43
CA ILE A 133 -9.58 10.29 2.40
C ILE A 133 -8.91 10.39 1.02
N PHE A 134 -9.52 9.74 0.04
CA PHE A 134 -9.13 9.82 -1.37
C PHE A 134 -10.36 10.11 -2.25
N PRO A 135 -10.21 10.83 -3.37
CA PRO A 135 -11.20 10.76 -4.44
C PRO A 135 -11.38 9.29 -4.87
N ARG A 136 -12.62 8.87 -5.15
CA ARG A 136 -12.90 7.45 -5.46
C ARG A 136 -12.04 6.88 -6.59
N ASN A 137 -11.73 7.70 -7.60
CA ASN A 137 -10.93 7.29 -8.75
C ASN A 137 -9.42 7.24 -8.47
N MET A 138 -8.98 7.56 -7.24
CA MET A 138 -7.61 7.41 -6.75
C MET A 138 -7.52 6.37 -5.62
N CYS A 139 -8.64 5.80 -5.18
CA CYS A 139 -8.67 4.83 -4.09
C CYS A 139 -8.15 3.47 -4.57
N SER A 140 -7.04 3.00 -3.98
CA SER A 140 -6.47 1.69 -4.29
C SER A 140 -7.47 0.56 -4.05
N VAL A 141 -8.26 0.60 -2.97
CA VAL A 141 -9.26 -0.44 -2.68
C VAL A 141 -10.31 -0.53 -3.79
N CYS A 142 -10.85 0.61 -4.24
CA CYS A 142 -11.83 0.62 -5.33
C CYS A 142 -11.26 0.18 -6.68
N MET A 143 -9.98 0.44 -6.95
CA MET A 143 -9.37 0.04 -8.22
C MET A 143 -9.27 -1.49 -8.35
N HIS A 144 -9.00 -2.21 -7.26
CA HIS A 144 -8.86 -3.67 -7.30
C HIS A 144 -10.22 -4.38 -7.49
N HIS A 145 -11.31 -3.85 -6.93
CA HIS A 145 -12.65 -4.42 -7.11
C HIS A 145 -13.27 -4.23 -8.51
N ASN A 146 -12.67 -3.43 -9.40
CA ASN A 146 -13.18 -3.26 -10.77
C ASN A 146 -12.65 -4.30 -11.77
N PHE A 147 -11.78 -5.22 -11.36
CA PHE A 147 -11.18 -6.23 -12.23
C PHE A 147 -11.80 -7.64 -12.12
N GLU A 148 -12.82 -7.83 -11.29
CA GLU A 148 -13.48 -9.14 -11.07
C GLU A 148 -14.81 -9.31 -11.85
N HIS A 149 -15.01 -8.57 -12.94
CA HIS A 149 -16.21 -8.68 -13.80
C HIS A 149 -15.89 -9.01 -15.25
#